data_AF-A0A957Q000-F1
#
_entry.id   AF-A0A957Q000-F1
#
_cell.length_a   1.000
_cell.length_b   1.000
_cell.length_c   1.000
_cell.angle_alpha   90.00
_cell.angle_beta   90.00
_cell.angle_gamma   90.00
#
_symmetry.space_group_name_H-M   'P 1'
#
loop_
_entity.id
_entity.type
_entity.pdbx_description
1 polymer ?
#
loop_
_entity_poly.entity_id
_entity_poly.type
_entity_poly.pdbx_seq_one_letter_code
_entity_poly.pdbx_strand_id
1 'polypeptide(L)'
;CSRGRGGSMHFFDAATRFYGGSAIVGGGLPLAIGVALADKLRGINRVTCCFFGDGAVAEGEFHEAMNLAALWQIPILFICENNMYGMGTALEYAESETDIAKKAASYRIPAQAVDGMDVLAVEAAAKAAATAVRAGEGPQFLECRTYRFRAHSMFDAELYRTKNEVTSWRKRDPIARFTDKLTAEELLTPAELTALEHKVAEEIDDAVAFAEAGTWEPVEELTRWVYSEPERAAALYQLPIPEAPSTETREITYREAVREAMCAAMRHDDRVFLMGEDVGRYGGCFAVSKGMLEEFGTTRIIDTPLAESGFTGAGMGAAMNGMLPIVEVMTVNFSLLAADQILNNAATILHMSGGQFNVPVVIRMATGGGKQLAAQHSHSLEGWYAHIPGIKVLTPATVEDARGMLESA
;
A
#
# COMPACT_ATOMS: atom_id res chain seq x y z
N CYS A 1 3.98 8.68 -16.45
CA CYS A 1 5.24 7.93 -16.23
C CYS A 1 5.99 8.55 -15.06
N SER A 2 6.64 7.73 -14.23
CA SER A 2 7.34 8.10 -12.98
C SER A 2 8.58 9.01 -13.13
N ARG A 3 8.76 9.66 -14.29
CA ARG A 3 9.89 10.56 -14.60
C ARG A 3 11.27 9.96 -14.32
N GLY A 4 11.45 8.67 -14.58
CA GLY A 4 12.69 7.92 -14.28
C GLY A 4 12.98 7.67 -12.79
N ARG A 5 12.21 8.26 -11.86
CA ARG A 5 12.45 8.21 -10.40
C ARG A 5 12.06 6.88 -9.78
N GLY A 6 11.12 6.17 -10.40
CA GLY A 6 10.71 4.84 -10.00
C GLY A 6 11.65 3.72 -10.45
N GLY A 7 12.74 4.04 -11.13
CA GLY A 7 13.64 3.04 -11.70
C GLY A 7 12.93 2.05 -12.61
N SER A 8 13.45 0.83 -12.71
CA SER A 8 12.90 -0.24 -13.56
C SER A 8 11.74 -1.01 -12.94
N MET A 9 11.43 -0.80 -11.66
CA MET A 9 10.43 -1.62 -10.94
C MET A 9 9.18 -0.83 -10.53
N HIS A 10 9.29 0.48 -10.32
CA HIS A 10 8.20 1.28 -9.74
C HIS A 10 7.48 2.11 -10.80
N PHE A 11 6.59 1.45 -11.53
CA PHE A 11 5.72 2.09 -12.52
C PHE A 11 4.45 2.60 -11.86
N PHE A 12 4.09 3.86 -12.11
CA PHE A 12 2.85 4.46 -11.62
C PHE A 12 2.10 5.11 -12.78
N ASP A 13 0.78 4.95 -12.78
CA ASP A 13 -0.10 5.67 -13.70
C ASP A 13 -1.44 5.97 -13.04
N ALA A 14 -1.60 7.22 -12.59
CA ALA A 14 -2.81 7.68 -11.95
C ALA A 14 -4.04 7.66 -12.89
N ALA A 15 -3.83 7.85 -14.21
CA ALA A 15 -4.93 7.89 -15.17
C ALA A 15 -5.61 6.52 -15.33
N THR A 16 -4.82 5.45 -15.37
CA THR A 16 -5.33 4.07 -15.41
C THR A 16 -5.57 3.46 -14.03
N ARG A 17 -5.25 4.19 -12.95
CA ARG A 17 -5.33 3.75 -11.55
C ARG A 17 -4.37 2.60 -11.24
N PHE A 18 -3.18 2.65 -11.85
CA PHE A 18 -2.08 1.78 -11.51
C PHE A 18 -1.27 2.40 -10.38
N TYR A 19 -1.57 1.97 -9.15
CA TYR A 19 -0.97 2.46 -7.90
C TYR A 19 0.46 1.96 -7.65
N GLY A 20 1.06 1.29 -8.64
CA GLY A 20 2.46 0.89 -8.68
C GLY A 20 2.85 -0.33 -7.86
N GLY A 21 4.15 -0.65 -7.93
CA GLY A 21 4.76 -1.82 -7.29
C GLY A 21 5.73 -1.42 -6.18
N SER A 22 5.83 -2.27 -5.16
CA SER A 22 6.82 -2.16 -4.08
C SER A 22 7.97 -3.14 -4.32
N ALA A 23 9.20 -2.69 -4.10
CA ALA A 23 10.38 -3.55 -4.10
C ALA A 23 10.55 -4.26 -2.75
N ILE A 24 10.00 -3.68 -1.68
CA ILE A 24 9.89 -4.37 -0.40
C ILE A 24 8.75 -5.37 -0.53
N VAL A 25 9.13 -6.64 -0.59
CA VAL A 25 8.21 -7.78 -0.69
C VAL A 25 7.19 -7.70 0.45
N GLY A 26 5.91 -7.94 0.16
CA GLY A 26 4.83 -7.82 1.14
C GLY A 26 4.36 -6.39 1.43
N GLY A 27 5.23 -5.38 1.34
CA GLY A 27 4.92 -3.98 1.71
C GLY A 27 3.77 -3.33 0.95
N GLY A 28 3.42 -3.84 -0.25
CA GLY A 28 2.28 -3.38 -1.04
C GLY A 28 0.90 -3.91 -0.58
N LEU A 29 0.86 -4.98 0.22
CA LEU A 29 -0.40 -5.60 0.67
C LEU A 29 -1.21 -4.63 1.57
N PRO A 30 -0.63 -4.00 2.61
CA PRO A 30 -1.33 -2.99 3.41
C PRO A 30 -1.79 -1.77 2.60
N LEU A 31 -0.98 -1.29 1.65
CA LEU A 31 -1.38 -0.18 0.77
C LEU A 31 -2.62 -0.53 -0.06
N ALA A 32 -2.70 -1.74 -0.59
CA ALA A 32 -3.85 -2.20 -1.36
C ALA A 32 -5.13 -2.26 -0.50
N ILE A 33 -5.02 -2.68 0.77
CA ILE A 33 -6.13 -2.58 1.74
C ILE A 33 -6.63 -1.13 1.83
N GLY A 34 -5.70 -0.19 1.97
CA GLY A 34 -6.00 1.23 2.07
C GLY A 34 -6.71 1.80 0.85
N VAL A 35 -6.20 1.48 -0.35
CA VAL A 35 -6.81 1.92 -1.61
C VAL A 35 -8.28 1.44 -1.69
N ALA A 36 -8.52 0.18 -1.36
CA ALA A 36 -9.86 -0.41 -1.35
C ALA A 36 -10.75 0.17 -0.22
N LEU A 37 -10.17 0.43 0.95
CA LEU A 37 -10.85 1.08 2.08
C LEU A 37 -11.35 2.47 1.70
N ALA A 38 -10.55 3.27 1.00
CA ALA A 38 -10.96 4.59 0.52
C ALA A 38 -12.15 4.53 -0.46
N ASP A 39 -12.18 3.56 -1.37
CA ASP A 39 -13.33 3.37 -2.25
C ASP A 39 -14.57 2.95 -1.45
N LYS A 40 -14.41 2.03 -0.49
CA LYS A 40 -15.49 1.62 0.42
C LYS A 40 -16.06 2.78 1.23
N LEU A 41 -15.22 3.60 1.87
CA LEU A 41 -15.64 4.74 2.68
C LEU A 41 -16.38 5.81 1.86
N ARG A 42 -16.07 5.92 0.56
CA ARG A 42 -16.72 6.84 -0.37
C ARG A 42 -17.92 6.24 -1.11
N GLY A 43 -18.28 4.98 -0.84
CA GLY A 43 -19.35 4.28 -1.54
C GLY A 43 -19.08 4.04 -3.02
N ILE A 44 -17.80 4.00 -3.43
CA ILE A 44 -17.39 3.75 -4.81
C ILE A 44 -17.31 2.24 -5.03
N ASN A 45 -18.10 1.71 -5.97
CA ASN A 45 -18.08 0.29 -6.31
C ASN A 45 -16.93 -0.05 -7.27
N ARG A 46 -15.74 -0.26 -6.71
CA ARG A 46 -14.52 -0.68 -7.42
C ARG A 46 -13.92 -1.91 -6.74
N VAL A 47 -13.15 -2.65 -7.53
CA VAL A 47 -12.34 -3.78 -7.05
C VAL A 47 -10.89 -3.36 -7.13
N THR A 48 -10.21 -3.37 -5.99
CA THR A 48 -8.74 -3.28 -5.98
C THR A 48 -8.18 -4.67 -6.24
N CYS A 49 -7.29 -4.81 -7.23
CA CYS A 49 -6.56 -6.05 -7.46
C CYS A 49 -5.14 -5.89 -6.91
N CYS A 50 -4.71 -6.80 -6.03
CA CYS A 50 -3.38 -6.80 -5.44
C CYS A 50 -2.62 -8.05 -5.91
N PHE A 51 -1.58 -7.83 -6.72
CA PHE A 51 -0.71 -8.88 -7.26
C PHE A 51 0.56 -8.99 -6.41
N PHE A 52 0.97 -10.22 -6.10
CA PHE A 52 2.19 -10.52 -5.34
C PHE A 52 2.65 -11.95 -5.60
N GLY A 53 3.93 -12.23 -5.38
CA GLY A 53 4.48 -13.59 -5.51
C GLY A 53 4.32 -14.42 -4.24
N ASP A 54 4.45 -15.74 -4.37
CA ASP A 54 4.39 -16.68 -3.23
C ASP A 54 5.35 -16.35 -2.09
N GLY A 55 6.54 -15.81 -2.39
CA GLY A 55 7.49 -15.39 -1.35
C GLY A 55 6.97 -14.29 -0.41
N ALA A 56 6.00 -13.47 -0.84
CA ALA A 56 5.40 -12.44 0.03
C ALA A 56 4.47 -13.01 1.11
N VAL A 57 4.08 -14.27 0.99
CA VAL A 57 3.19 -14.94 1.94
C VAL A 57 3.88 -15.26 3.28
N ALA A 58 5.21 -15.17 3.32
CA ALA A 58 6.02 -15.32 4.53
C ALA A 58 6.13 -14.00 5.34
N GLU A 59 5.79 -12.87 4.74
CA GLU A 59 5.93 -11.54 5.36
C GLU A 59 4.82 -11.27 6.38
N GLY A 60 5.14 -10.54 7.45
CA GLY A 60 4.17 -10.16 8.49
C GLY A 60 2.99 -9.38 7.91
N GLU A 61 3.27 -8.50 6.96
CA GLU A 61 2.31 -7.68 6.22
C GLU A 61 1.23 -8.52 5.53
N PHE A 62 1.56 -9.73 5.07
CA PHE A 62 0.55 -10.63 4.49
C PHE A 62 -0.50 -11.01 5.54
N HIS A 63 -0.04 -11.43 6.71
CA HIS A 63 -0.90 -11.88 7.79
C HIS A 63 -1.77 -10.74 8.34
N GLU A 64 -1.18 -9.55 8.50
CA GLU A 64 -1.89 -8.35 8.92
C GLU A 64 -2.92 -7.92 7.86
N ALA A 65 -2.54 -7.87 6.58
CA ALA A 65 -3.44 -7.49 5.50
C ALA A 65 -4.62 -8.47 5.33
N MET A 66 -4.39 -9.79 5.40
CA MET A 66 -5.47 -10.78 5.34
C MET A 66 -6.46 -10.59 6.49
N ASN A 67 -5.96 -10.41 7.71
CA ASN A 67 -6.81 -10.19 8.88
C ASN A 67 -7.64 -8.90 8.75
N LEU A 68 -7.01 -7.79 8.33
CA LEU A 68 -7.70 -6.52 8.10
C LEU A 68 -8.74 -6.62 6.97
N ALA A 69 -8.40 -7.28 5.86
CA ALA A 69 -9.33 -7.48 4.73
C ALA A 69 -10.60 -8.19 5.18
N ALA A 70 -10.45 -9.28 5.96
CA ALA A 70 -11.56 -10.06 6.47
C ALA A 70 -12.36 -9.28 7.53
N LEU A 71 -11.69 -8.63 8.49
CA LEU A 71 -12.33 -7.87 9.56
C LEU A 71 -13.17 -6.72 9.00
N TRP A 72 -12.62 -5.99 8.04
CA TRP A 72 -13.26 -4.81 7.48
C TRP A 72 -14.09 -5.11 6.23
N GLN A 73 -14.16 -6.36 5.77
CA GLN A 73 -14.85 -6.76 4.54
C GLN A 73 -14.48 -5.85 3.36
N ILE A 74 -13.17 -5.77 3.09
CA ILE A 74 -12.58 -4.87 2.10
C ILE A 74 -12.87 -5.38 0.68
N PRO A 75 -13.24 -4.50 -0.27
CA PRO A 75 -13.52 -4.90 -1.65
C PRO A 75 -12.22 -5.10 -2.46
N ILE A 76 -11.49 -6.16 -2.15
CA ILE A 76 -10.17 -6.48 -2.73
C ILE A 76 -10.10 -7.90 -3.28
N LEU A 77 -9.41 -8.05 -4.40
CA LEU A 77 -9.02 -9.33 -4.99
C LEU A 77 -7.51 -9.51 -4.85
N PHE A 78 -7.10 -10.47 -4.03
CA PHE A 78 -5.70 -10.87 -3.89
C PHE A 78 -5.34 -11.92 -4.94
N ILE A 79 -4.21 -11.73 -5.60
CA ILE A 79 -3.73 -12.58 -6.68
C ILE A 79 -2.29 -12.95 -6.37
N CYS A 80 -2.11 -14.17 -5.83
CA CYS A 80 -0.81 -14.74 -5.54
C CYS A 80 -0.30 -15.47 -6.78
N GLU A 81 0.76 -14.94 -7.40
CA GLU A 81 1.51 -15.60 -8.47
C GLU A 81 2.47 -16.62 -7.85
N ASN A 82 1.95 -17.81 -7.58
CA ASN A 82 2.74 -18.88 -6.99
C ASN A 82 3.60 -19.54 -8.06
N ASN A 83 4.85 -19.09 -8.19
CA ASN A 83 5.82 -19.66 -9.12
C ASN A 83 6.73 -20.72 -8.47
N MET A 84 6.40 -21.10 -7.24
CA MET A 84 7.08 -22.09 -6.38
C MET A 84 8.41 -21.63 -5.76
N TYR A 85 8.85 -20.40 -6.04
CA TYR A 85 10.16 -19.89 -5.61
C TYR A 85 10.15 -18.40 -5.20
N GLY A 86 10.52 -18.13 -3.95
CA GLY A 86 10.93 -16.82 -3.48
C GLY A 86 12.42 -16.58 -3.76
N MET A 87 12.74 -15.80 -4.80
CA MET A 87 14.11 -15.70 -5.35
C MET A 87 14.64 -17.09 -5.75
N GLY A 88 15.46 -17.72 -4.90
CA GLY A 88 15.98 -19.08 -5.09
C GLY A 88 15.52 -20.07 -4.02
N THR A 89 14.72 -19.65 -3.05
CA THR A 89 14.19 -20.53 -2.00
C THR A 89 12.88 -21.15 -2.47
N ALA A 90 12.84 -22.48 -2.55
CA ALA A 90 11.62 -23.21 -2.90
C ALA A 90 10.55 -23.06 -1.80
N LEU A 91 9.28 -23.06 -2.21
CA LEU A 91 8.11 -22.91 -1.35
C LEU A 91 8.13 -23.88 -0.15
N GLU A 92 8.55 -25.13 -0.36
CA GLU A 92 8.63 -26.16 0.70
C GLU A 92 9.63 -25.85 1.82
N TYR A 93 10.58 -24.94 1.59
CA TYR A 93 11.55 -24.50 2.60
C TYR A 93 11.18 -23.16 3.24
N ALA A 94 10.30 -22.39 2.61
CA ALA A 94 9.91 -21.05 3.06
C ALA A 94 8.60 -21.06 3.84
N GLU A 95 7.71 -22.01 3.57
CA GLU A 95 6.35 -21.99 4.08
C GLU A 95 5.99 -23.20 4.95
N SER A 96 5.33 -22.93 6.08
CA SER A 96 4.80 -23.97 6.97
C SER A 96 3.52 -24.61 6.45
N GLU A 97 2.77 -23.89 5.61
CA GLU A 97 1.62 -24.39 4.86
C GLU A 97 1.85 -24.01 3.40
N THR A 98 2.17 -25.01 2.57
CA THR A 98 2.53 -24.81 1.16
C THR A 98 1.31 -24.69 0.26
N ASP A 99 0.11 -25.07 0.73
CA ASP A 99 -1.14 -24.71 0.07
C ASP A 99 -1.52 -23.27 0.47
N ILE A 100 -1.10 -22.30 -0.35
CA ILE A 100 -1.28 -20.87 -0.06
C ILE A 100 -2.77 -20.50 -0.03
N ALA A 101 -3.61 -21.09 -0.89
CA ALA A 101 -5.05 -20.89 -0.83
C ALA A 101 -5.62 -21.32 0.53
N LYS A 102 -5.18 -22.47 1.08
CA LYS A 102 -5.57 -22.91 2.42
C LYS A 102 -5.04 -21.98 3.52
N LYS A 103 -3.82 -21.47 3.39
CA LYS A 103 -3.24 -20.47 4.32
C LYS A 103 -4.11 -19.20 4.34
N ALA A 104 -4.48 -18.67 3.17
CA ALA A 104 -5.38 -17.52 3.07
C ALA A 104 -6.80 -17.81 3.62
N ALA A 105 -7.34 -19.01 3.35
CA ALA A 105 -8.66 -19.42 3.85
C ALA A 105 -8.75 -19.45 5.39
N SER A 106 -7.63 -19.62 6.09
CA SER A 106 -7.59 -19.60 7.56
C SER A 106 -8.06 -18.27 8.17
N TYR A 107 -8.00 -17.17 7.41
CA TYR A 107 -8.50 -15.85 7.80
C TYR A 107 -10.01 -15.66 7.57
N ARG A 108 -10.70 -16.69 7.07
CA ARG A 108 -12.11 -16.65 6.59
C ARG A 108 -12.28 -15.81 5.32
N ILE A 109 -11.25 -15.76 4.48
CA ILE A 109 -11.33 -15.22 3.12
C ILE A 109 -11.62 -16.37 2.15
N PRO A 110 -12.64 -16.28 1.29
CA PRO A 110 -12.80 -17.21 0.18
C PRO A 110 -11.54 -17.25 -0.68
N ALA A 111 -10.91 -18.43 -0.75
CA ALA A 111 -9.64 -18.63 -1.44
C ALA A 111 -9.71 -19.85 -2.34
N GLN A 112 -9.15 -19.74 -3.55
CA GLN A 112 -9.07 -20.86 -4.49
C GLN A 112 -7.70 -20.92 -5.16
N ALA A 113 -7.19 -22.14 -5.31
CA ALA A 113 -6.07 -22.41 -6.19
C ALA A 113 -6.54 -22.57 -7.63
N VAL A 114 -5.82 -21.96 -8.56
CA VAL A 114 -6.11 -21.96 -9.99
C VAL A 114 -4.88 -22.45 -10.73
N ASP A 115 -5.05 -23.23 -11.80
CA ASP A 115 -3.96 -23.54 -12.71
C ASP A 115 -3.55 -22.26 -13.44
N GLY A 116 -2.49 -21.61 -12.99
CA GLY A 116 -1.95 -20.38 -13.58
C GLY A 116 -1.36 -20.58 -14.97
N MET A 117 -1.24 -21.83 -15.43
CA MET A 117 -0.79 -22.20 -16.77
C MET A 117 -1.97 -22.45 -17.74
N ASP A 118 -3.22 -22.19 -17.32
CA ASP A 118 -4.42 -22.25 -18.15
C ASP A 118 -5.14 -20.88 -18.16
N VAL A 119 -5.03 -20.16 -19.29
CA VAL A 119 -5.59 -18.82 -19.46
C VAL A 119 -7.10 -18.77 -19.23
N LEU A 120 -7.83 -19.81 -19.64
CA LEU A 120 -9.29 -19.85 -19.49
C LEU A 120 -9.69 -20.12 -18.04
N ALA A 121 -8.93 -20.95 -17.33
CA ALA A 121 -9.14 -21.18 -15.90
C ALA A 121 -8.90 -19.90 -15.09
N VAL A 122 -7.82 -19.17 -15.37
CA VAL A 122 -7.51 -17.87 -14.75
C VAL A 122 -8.60 -16.84 -15.07
N GLU A 123 -9.03 -16.74 -16.33
CA GLU A 123 -10.08 -15.79 -16.74
C GLU A 123 -11.39 -16.05 -16.00
N ALA A 124 -11.83 -17.31 -15.93
CA ALA A 124 -13.06 -17.71 -15.25
C ALA A 124 -13.00 -17.42 -13.75
N ALA A 125 -11.89 -17.78 -13.09
CA ALA A 125 -11.67 -17.54 -11.67
C ALA A 125 -11.63 -16.05 -11.32
N ALA A 126 -10.91 -15.24 -12.11
CA ALA A 126 -10.81 -13.80 -11.93
C ALA A 126 -12.16 -13.11 -12.12
N LYS A 127 -12.94 -13.49 -13.16
CA LYS A 127 -14.30 -12.96 -13.38
C LYS A 127 -15.24 -13.28 -12.21
N ALA A 128 -15.22 -14.52 -11.73
CA ALA A 128 -16.06 -14.93 -10.60
C ALA A 128 -15.69 -14.16 -9.33
N ALA A 129 -14.41 -14.11 -8.99
CA ALA A 129 -13.93 -13.41 -7.79
C ALA A 129 -14.21 -11.89 -7.86
N ALA A 130 -13.91 -11.24 -8.99
CA ALA A 130 -14.21 -9.81 -9.15
C ALA A 130 -15.71 -9.51 -9.10
N THR A 131 -16.56 -10.44 -9.55
CA THR A 131 -18.02 -10.31 -9.43
C THR A 131 -18.47 -10.39 -7.97
N ALA A 132 -17.96 -11.37 -7.21
CA ALA A 132 -18.25 -11.52 -5.79
C ALA A 132 -17.83 -10.26 -4.98
N VAL A 133 -16.64 -9.72 -5.26
CA VAL A 133 -16.18 -8.46 -4.63
C VAL A 133 -17.15 -7.31 -4.91
N ARG A 134 -17.57 -7.10 -6.17
CA ARG A 134 -18.53 -6.05 -6.55
C ARG A 134 -19.93 -6.27 -5.98
N ALA A 135 -20.30 -7.52 -5.71
CA ALA A 135 -21.55 -7.89 -5.07
C ALA A 135 -21.53 -7.66 -3.54
N GLY A 136 -20.39 -7.29 -2.96
CA GLY A 136 -20.24 -7.00 -1.54
C GLY A 136 -19.95 -8.23 -0.68
N GLU A 137 -19.48 -9.33 -1.28
CA GLU A 137 -19.13 -10.57 -0.57
C GLU A 137 -17.77 -10.49 0.15
N GLY A 138 -17.16 -9.31 0.21
CA GLY A 138 -15.89 -9.06 0.89
C GLY A 138 -14.66 -9.44 0.04
N PRO A 139 -13.50 -9.65 0.67
CA PRO A 139 -12.25 -9.95 -0.03
C PRO A 139 -12.29 -11.34 -0.69
N GLN A 140 -11.55 -11.50 -1.78
CA GLN A 140 -11.38 -12.78 -2.48
C GLN A 140 -9.90 -13.05 -2.71
N PHE A 141 -9.51 -14.33 -2.79
CA PHE A 141 -8.12 -14.74 -2.95
C PHE A 141 -7.96 -15.80 -4.06
N LEU A 142 -7.02 -15.56 -4.97
CA LEU A 142 -6.60 -16.52 -6.00
C LEU A 142 -5.14 -16.88 -5.82
N GLU A 143 -4.85 -18.17 -5.65
CA GLU A 143 -3.50 -18.72 -5.79
C GLU A 143 -3.33 -19.21 -7.23
N CYS A 144 -2.69 -18.42 -8.08
CA CYS A 144 -2.37 -18.79 -9.45
C CYS A 144 -1.08 -19.62 -9.46
N ARG A 145 -1.20 -20.95 -9.52
CA ARG A 145 -0.06 -21.87 -9.56
C ARG A 145 0.57 -21.85 -10.95
N THR A 146 1.71 -21.20 -11.06
CA THR A 146 2.42 -20.90 -12.31
C THR A 146 3.90 -21.28 -12.20
N TYR A 147 4.73 -20.84 -13.14
CA TYR A 147 6.16 -21.11 -13.13
C TYR A 147 6.99 -19.99 -13.77
N ARG A 148 8.12 -19.66 -13.14
CA ARG A 148 9.07 -18.66 -13.66
C ARG A 148 10.10 -19.32 -14.57
N PHE A 149 10.01 -19.17 -15.89
CA PHE A 149 10.93 -19.86 -16.82
C PHE A 149 12.37 -19.34 -16.84
N ARG A 150 12.60 -18.10 -16.39
CA ARG A 150 13.93 -17.50 -16.25
C ARG A 150 14.33 -17.42 -14.77
N ALA A 151 15.61 -17.18 -14.51
CA ALA A 151 16.11 -16.96 -13.16
C ALA A 151 15.46 -15.72 -12.50
N HIS A 152 15.69 -15.51 -11.20
CA HIS A 152 15.06 -14.40 -10.45
C HIS A 152 15.45 -13.03 -11.02
N SER A 153 16.68 -12.90 -11.49
CA SER A 153 17.19 -11.71 -12.14
C SER A 153 18.17 -12.06 -13.26
N MET A 154 18.58 -11.07 -14.05
CA MET A 154 19.54 -11.24 -15.15
C MET A 154 20.93 -11.73 -14.70
N PHE A 155 21.24 -11.62 -13.40
CA PHE A 155 22.53 -11.99 -12.82
C PHE A 155 22.44 -13.23 -11.90
N ASP A 156 21.27 -13.87 -11.83
CA ASP A 156 21.05 -15.07 -11.03
C ASP A 156 21.57 -16.31 -11.78
N ALA A 157 22.43 -17.09 -11.11
CA ALA A 157 23.05 -18.30 -11.63
C ALA A 157 22.12 -19.53 -11.66
N GLU A 158 20.90 -19.42 -11.10
CA GLU A 158 19.83 -20.43 -11.20
C GLU A 158 20.22 -21.81 -10.62
N LEU A 159 20.89 -21.83 -9.46
CA LEU A 159 21.43 -23.07 -8.86
C LEU A 159 20.42 -23.89 -8.05
N TYR A 160 19.18 -23.42 -7.90
CA TYR A 160 18.16 -23.98 -7.00
C TYR A 160 17.14 -24.89 -7.70
N ARG A 161 17.26 -25.09 -9.01
CA ARG A 161 16.33 -25.92 -9.80
C ARG A 161 17.02 -26.59 -10.97
N THR A 162 16.43 -27.67 -11.46
CA THR A 162 17.05 -28.46 -12.54
C THR A 162 16.59 -28.00 -13.92
N LYS A 163 17.44 -28.17 -14.93
CA LYS A 163 17.04 -27.95 -16.33
C LYS A 163 15.85 -28.84 -16.74
N ASN A 164 15.75 -30.04 -16.17
CA ASN A 164 14.66 -30.97 -16.44
C ASN A 164 13.33 -30.45 -15.93
N GLU A 165 13.31 -29.87 -14.73
CA GLU A 165 12.13 -29.22 -14.15
C GLU A 165 11.65 -28.05 -15.01
N VAL A 166 12.56 -27.14 -15.40
CA VAL A 166 12.19 -26.02 -16.29
C VAL A 166 11.64 -26.54 -17.63
N THR A 167 12.23 -27.60 -18.18
CA THR A 167 11.78 -28.21 -19.44
C THR A 167 10.42 -28.88 -19.29
N SER A 168 10.12 -29.52 -18.15
CA SER A 168 8.81 -30.12 -17.91
C SER A 168 7.72 -29.06 -17.79
N TRP A 169 7.98 -27.97 -17.07
CA TRP A 169 7.07 -26.82 -16.98
C TRP A 169 6.88 -26.09 -18.30
N ARG A 170 7.90 -26.02 -19.17
CA ARG A 170 7.79 -25.38 -20.48
C ARG A 170 6.80 -26.11 -21.41
N LYS A 171 6.55 -27.41 -21.22
CA LYS A 171 5.46 -28.13 -21.90
C LYS A 171 4.07 -27.64 -21.48
N ARG A 172 4.00 -26.93 -20.35
CA ARG A 172 2.78 -26.32 -19.83
C ARG A 172 2.66 -24.83 -20.17
N ASP A 173 3.54 -24.26 -20.98
CA ASP A 173 3.51 -22.83 -21.31
C ASP A 173 2.11 -22.38 -21.76
N PRO A 174 1.47 -21.42 -21.06
CA PRO A 174 0.10 -21.00 -21.34
C PRO A 174 -0.04 -20.38 -22.73
N ILE A 175 1.00 -19.72 -23.26
CA ILE A 175 0.97 -19.11 -24.59
C ILE A 175 0.92 -20.23 -25.65
N ALA A 176 1.84 -21.18 -25.57
CA ALA A 176 1.89 -22.29 -26.52
C ALA A 176 0.61 -23.14 -26.46
N ARG A 177 0.18 -23.52 -25.25
CA ARG A 177 -1.03 -24.33 -25.06
C ARG A 177 -2.29 -23.66 -25.58
N PHE A 178 -2.45 -22.36 -25.33
CA PHE A 178 -3.64 -21.66 -25.77
C PHE A 178 -3.64 -21.46 -27.29
N THR A 179 -2.49 -21.18 -27.88
CA THR A 179 -2.31 -21.14 -29.33
C THR A 179 -2.61 -22.48 -30.01
N ASP A 180 -2.11 -23.60 -29.46
CA ASP A 180 -2.41 -24.94 -29.95
C ASP A 180 -3.92 -25.22 -29.89
N LYS A 181 -4.57 -24.84 -28.80
CA LYS A 181 -6.02 -24.99 -28.63
C LYS A 181 -6.80 -24.18 -29.68
N LEU A 182 -6.49 -22.90 -29.83
CA LEU A 182 -7.16 -22.03 -30.80
C LEU A 182 -6.95 -22.52 -32.24
N THR A 183 -5.76 -23.04 -32.56
CA THR A 183 -5.47 -23.62 -33.87
C THR A 183 -6.26 -24.90 -34.12
N ALA A 184 -6.32 -25.79 -33.12
CA ALA A 184 -7.08 -27.04 -33.22
C ALA A 184 -8.60 -26.81 -33.33
N GLU A 185 -9.11 -25.72 -32.76
CA GLU A 185 -10.51 -25.30 -32.86
C GLU A 185 -10.78 -24.42 -34.10
N GLU A 186 -9.80 -24.22 -34.98
CA GLU A 186 -9.89 -23.38 -36.19
C GLU A 186 -10.25 -21.90 -35.89
N LEU A 187 -9.95 -21.42 -34.68
CA LEU A 187 -10.17 -20.04 -34.21
C LEU A 187 -8.95 -19.14 -34.44
N LEU A 188 -7.79 -19.71 -34.76
CA LEU A 188 -6.56 -18.98 -35.06
C LEU A 188 -5.80 -19.70 -36.18
N THR A 189 -5.55 -19.00 -37.28
CA THR A 189 -4.72 -19.51 -38.37
C THR A 189 -3.24 -19.19 -38.16
N PRO A 190 -2.31 -19.95 -38.79
CA PRO A 190 -0.89 -19.64 -38.72
C PRO A 190 -0.55 -18.23 -39.22
N ALA A 191 -1.26 -17.74 -40.24
CA ALA A 191 -1.05 -16.39 -40.77
C ALA A 191 -1.47 -15.31 -39.77
N GLU A 192 -2.57 -15.51 -39.05
CA GLU A 192 -3.01 -14.59 -37.98
C GLU A 192 -2.05 -14.61 -36.79
N LEU A 193 -1.54 -15.79 -36.39
CA LEU A 193 -0.53 -15.89 -35.34
C LEU A 193 0.74 -15.11 -35.71
N THR A 194 1.28 -15.31 -36.91
CA THR A 194 2.45 -14.55 -37.38
C THR A 194 2.17 -13.05 -37.44
N ALA A 195 0.96 -12.64 -37.86
CA ALA A 195 0.58 -11.22 -37.85
C ALA A 195 0.52 -10.64 -36.44
N LEU A 196 0.04 -11.41 -35.44
CA LEU A 196 0.06 -11.01 -34.03
C LEU A 196 1.48 -10.87 -33.49
N GLU A 197 2.36 -11.84 -33.77
CA GLU A 197 3.77 -11.80 -33.38
C GLU A 197 4.49 -10.59 -33.98
N HIS A 198 4.24 -10.28 -35.26
CA HIS A 198 4.80 -9.10 -35.91
C HIS A 198 4.31 -7.81 -35.25
N LYS A 199 3.01 -7.71 -34.97
CA LYS A 199 2.45 -6.53 -34.31
C LYS A 199 3.03 -6.30 -32.91
N VAL A 200 3.25 -7.37 -32.14
CA VAL A 200 3.89 -7.30 -30.82
C VAL A 200 5.35 -6.88 -30.96
N ALA A 201 6.08 -7.39 -31.96
CA ALA A 201 7.45 -6.98 -32.22
C ALA A 201 7.55 -5.49 -32.58
N GLU A 202 6.66 -4.99 -33.46
CA GLU A 202 6.57 -3.57 -33.81
C GLU A 202 6.29 -2.70 -32.58
N GLU A 203 5.36 -3.11 -31.71
CA GLU A 203 5.05 -2.38 -30.47
C GLU A 203 6.27 -2.30 -29.52
N ILE A 204 7.03 -3.39 -29.40
CA ILE A 204 8.27 -3.41 -28.61
C ILE A 204 9.34 -2.51 -29.21
N ASP A 205 9.55 -2.59 -30.53
CA ASP A 205 10.54 -1.76 -31.23
C ASP A 205 10.20 -0.27 -31.10
N ASP A 206 8.93 0.10 -31.23
CA ASP A 206 8.44 1.47 -31.01
C ASP A 206 8.68 1.93 -29.57
N ALA A 207 8.40 1.08 -28.57
CA ALA A 207 8.63 1.40 -27.16
C ALA A 207 10.12 1.58 -26.84
N VAL A 208 10.99 0.76 -27.42
CA VAL A 208 12.45 0.88 -27.28
C VAL A 208 12.93 2.16 -27.95
N ALA A 209 12.52 2.43 -29.19
CA ALA A 209 12.89 3.65 -29.90
C ALA A 209 12.43 4.91 -29.15
N PHE A 210 11.22 4.91 -28.58
CA PHE A 210 10.72 5.97 -27.72
C PHE A 210 11.60 6.16 -26.47
N ALA A 211 12.00 5.08 -25.80
CA ALA A 211 12.84 5.14 -24.61
C ALA A 211 14.26 5.64 -24.93
N GLU A 212 14.87 5.19 -26.03
CA GLU A 212 16.19 5.63 -26.48
C GLU A 212 16.21 7.10 -26.93
N ALA A 213 15.10 7.60 -27.48
CA ALA A 213 14.90 9.00 -27.82
C ALA A 213 14.58 9.90 -26.61
N GLY A 214 14.40 9.31 -25.42
CA GLY A 214 14.09 10.01 -24.19
C GLY A 214 15.19 10.99 -23.76
N THR A 215 14.78 12.06 -23.07
CA THR A 215 15.72 13.04 -22.50
C THR A 215 16.01 12.75 -21.04
N TRP A 216 17.21 13.11 -20.59
CA TRP A 216 17.55 13.11 -19.18
C TRP A 216 16.68 14.12 -18.41
N GLU A 217 16.29 13.75 -17.18
CA GLU A 217 15.63 14.68 -16.27
C GLU A 217 16.63 15.78 -15.86
N PRO A 218 16.18 17.05 -15.71
CA PRO A 218 17.04 18.13 -15.22
C PRO A 218 17.58 17.84 -13.82
N VAL A 219 18.88 18.10 -13.61
CA VAL A 219 19.55 17.86 -12.31
C VAL A 219 18.92 18.70 -11.20
N GLU A 220 18.39 19.88 -11.55
CA GLU A 220 17.71 20.80 -10.65
C GLU A 220 16.43 20.20 -10.05
N GLU A 221 15.81 19.22 -10.73
CA GLU A 221 14.60 18.54 -10.25
C GLU A 221 14.88 17.25 -9.46
N LEU A 222 16.16 16.84 -9.32
CA LEU A 222 16.53 15.56 -8.69
C LEU A 222 16.04 15.44 -7.24
N THR A 223 16.09 16.54 -6.49
CA THR A 223 15.70 16.60 -5.07
C THR A 223 14.23 16.91 -4.85
N ARG A 224 13.46 17.12 -5.92
CA ARG A 224 12.05 17.48 -5.88
C ARG A 224 11.24 16.40 -5.16
N TRP A 225 10.40 16.83 -4.21
CA TRP A 225 9.61 15.97 -3.30
C TRP A 225 10.39 15.12 -2.30
N VAL A 226 11.72 15.26 -2.24
CA VAL A 226 12.57 14.58 -1.25
C VAL A 226 12.88 15.53 -0.08
N TYR A 227 13.14 16.80 -0.37
CA TYR A 227 13.39 17.84 0.62
C TYR A 227 12.30 18.91 0.62
N SER A 228 12.28 19.71 1.68
CA SER A 228 11.49 20.94 1.72
C SER A 228 11.91 21.88 0.59
N GLU A 229 11.00 22.13 -0.34
CA GLU A 229 11.24 23.08 -1.43
C GLU A 229 11.26 24.52 -0.89
N PRO A 230 12.30 25.33 -1.18
CA PRO A 230 12.44 26.68 -0.62
C PRO A 230 11.23 27.58 -0.89
N GLU A 231 10.63 27.48 -2.08
CA GLU A 231 9.43 28.24 -2.45
C GLU A 231 8.21 27.84 -1.62
N ARG A 232 8.04 26.53 -1.38
CA ARG A 232 6.98 26.00 -0.53
C ARG A 232 7.19 26.37 0.94
N ALA A 233 8.44 26.32 1.41
CA ALA A 233 8.82 26.80 2.74
C ALA A 233 8.55 28.30 2.87
N ALA A 234 8.91 29.10 1.87
CA ALA A 234 8.65 30.54 1.84
C ALA A 234 7.14 30.85 1.82
N ALA A 235 6.34 30.07 1.08
CA ALA A 235 4.88 30.21 1.06
C ALA A 235 4.24 29.94 2.44
N LEU A 236 4.78 29.00 3.22
CA LEU A 236 4.33 28.77 4.60
C LEU A 236 4.58 29.99 5.50
N TYR A 237 5.67 30.75 5.28
CA TYR A 237 5.93 32.01 5.98
C TYR A 237 5.09 33.20 5.48
N GLN A 238 4.36 33.03 4.37
CA GLN A 238 3.44 34.03 3.82
C GLN A 238 1.97 33.74 4.15
N LEU A 239 1.68 32.63 4.83
CA LEU A 239 0.33 32.37 5.34
C LEU A 239 -0.11 33.55 6.21
N PRO A 240 -1.38 33.98 6.13
CA PRO A 240 -1.89 35.02 7.01
C PRO A 240 -1.56 34.65 8.44
N ILE A 241 -0.87 35.56 9.15
CA ILE A 241 -0.80 35.44 10.60
C ILE A 241 -2.27 35.37 11.06
N PRO A 242 -2.67 34.32 11.81
CA PRO A 242 -4.03 34.22 12.31
C PRO A 242 -4.45 35.56 12.91
N GLU A 243 -5.72 35.95 12.75
CA GLU A 243 -6.23 37.14 13.42
C GLU A 243 -5.78 37.15 14.88
N ALA A 244 -5.42 38.34 15.38
CA ALA A 244 -4.94 38.48 16.74
C ALA A 244 -5.87 37.69 17.68
N PRO A 245 -5.32 36.74 18.47
CA PRO A 245 -6.17 35.85 19.25
C PRO A 245 -7.10 36.68 20.12
N SER A 246 -8.33 36.17 20.32
CA SER A 246 -9.28 36.78 21.24
C SER A 246 -8.57 37.16 22.54
N THR A 247 -8.92 38.32 23.12
CA THR A 247 -8.42 38.69 24.44
C THR A 247 -8.96 37.76 25.54
N GLU A 248 -9.95 36.92 25.22
CA GLU A 248 -10.45 35.87 26.10
C GLU A 248 -9.60 34.60 25.98
N THR A 249 -8.96 34.22 27.09
CA THR A 249 -8.21 32.97 27.20
C THR A 249 -9.09 31.87 27.79
N ARG A 250 -8.85 30.63 27.37
CA ARG A 250 -9.53 29.43 27.90
C ARG A 250 -8.50 28.46 28.44
N GLU A 251 -8.69 28.00 29.67
CA GLU A 251 -7.87 26.95 30.26
C GLU A 251 -8.32 25.58 29.73
N ILE A 252 -7.43 24.87 29.06
CA ILE A 252 -7.65 23.51 28.56
C ILE A 252 -6.38 22.67 28.72
N THR A 253 -6.55 21.36 28.78
CA THR A 253 -5.42 20.42 28.77
C THR A 253 -4.84 20.25 27.36
N TYR A 254 -3.56 19.88 27.26
CA TYR A 254 -2.91 19.52 25.99
C TYR A 254 -3.69 18.43 25.23
N ARG A 255 -4.20 17.43 25.95
CA ARG A 255 -5.06 16.37 25.41
C ARG A 255 -6.33 16.94 24.76
N GLU A 256 -6.98 17.88 25.42
CA GLU A 256 -8.20 18.51 24.89
C GLU A 256 -7.90 19.35 23.65
N ALA A 257 -6.77 20.04 23.63
CA ALA A 257 -6.33 20.81 22.46
C ALA A 257 -6.13 19.92 21.22
N VAL A 258 -5.43 18.78 21.39
CA VAL A 258 -5.26 17.81 20.30
C VAL A 258 -6.60 17.23 19.85
N ARG A 259 -7.47 16.84 20.80
CA ARG A 259 -8.80 16.33 20.46
C ARG A 259 -9.60 17.35 19.66
N GLU A 260 -9.62 18.60 20.11
CA GLU A 260 -10.35 19.65 19.41
C GLU A 260 -9.80 19.93 18.00
N ALA A 261 -8.47 19.84 17.81
CA ALA A 261 -7.85 19.93 16.50
C ALA A 261 -8.31 18.79 15.58
N MET A 262 -8.30 17.54 16.08
CA MET A 262 -8.78 16.37 15.32
C MET A 262 -10.27 16.48 14.98
N CYS A 263 -11.11 16.84 15.97
CA CYS A 263 -12.54 17.05 15.76
C CYS A 263 -12.81 18.18 14.75
N ALA A 264 -12.06 19.29 14.81
CA ALA A 264 -12.21 20.39 13.86
C ALA A 264 -11.88 19.94 12.43
N ALA A 265 -10.77 19.22 12.23
CA ALA A 265 -10.40 18.67 10.93
C ALA A 265 -11.47 17.69 10.40
N MET A 266 -11.98 16.80 11.25
CA MET A 266 -13.01 15.83 10.88
C MET A 266 -14.36 16.45 10.56
N ARG A 267 -14.75 17.54 11.23
CA ARG A 267 -15.95 18.31 10.91
C ARG A 267 -15.80 19.13 9.62
N HIS A 268 -14.58 19.58 9.33
CA HIS A 268 -14.29 20.39 8.16
C HIS A 268 -14.29 19.57 6.86
N ASP A 269 -13.77 18.34 6.92
CA ASP A 269 -13.59 17.51 5.73
C ASP A 269 -14.00 16.05 6.01
N ASP A 270 -14.95 15.56 5.22
CA ASP A 270 -15.49 14.20 5.34
C ASP A 270 -14.50 13.09 4.97
N ARG A 271 -13.37 13.45 4.37
CA ARG A 271 -12.29 12.53 4.03
C ARG A 271 -11.39 12.24 5.22
N VAL A 272 -11.47 13.03 6.29
CA VAL A 272 -10.60 12.89 7.46
C VAL A 272 -11.15 11.83 8.40
N PHE A 273 -10.38 10.79 8.72
CA PHE A 273 -10.83 9.75 9.64
C PHE A 273 -9.70 9.28 10.53
N LEU A 274 -10.03 8.78 11.72
CA LEU A 274 -9.07 8.25 12.68
C LEU A 274 -9.09 6.73 12.63
N MET A 275 -7.91 6.13 12.54
CA MET A 275 -7.71 4.71 12.78
C MET A 275 -6.55 4.50 13.75
N GLY A 276 -6.63 3.45 14.56
CA GLY A 276 -5.57 3.05 15.47
C GLY A 276 -6.08 2.12 16.55
N GLU A 277 -5.17 1.69 17.40
CA GLU A 277 -5.48 0.77 18.49
C GLU A 277 -6.28 1.51 19.55
N ASP A 278 -7.44 0.95 19.94
CA ASP A 278 -8.27 1.47 21.02
C ASP A 278 -8.81 2.91 20.83
N VAL A 279 -8.69 3.50 19.64
CA VAL A 279 -9.08 4.89 19.36
C VAL A 279 -10.60 5.14 19.42
N GLY A 280 -11.40 4.09 19.24
CA GLY A 280 -12.86 4.14 19.26
C GLY A 280 -13.40 3.99 20.68
N ARG A 281 -13.71 2.75 21.06
CA ARG A 281 -14.48 2.45 22.29
C ARG A 281 -13.76 2.86 23.57
N TYR A 282 -12.43 2.75 23.59
CA TYR A 282 -11.62 3.12 24.74
C TYR A 282 -11.25 4.61 24.74
N GLY A 283 -11.21 5.24 23.55
CA GLY A 283 -10.91 6.66 23.36
C GLY A 283 -9.42 6.97 23.25
N GLY A 284 -8.62 5.98 22.84
CA GLY A 284 -7.17 6.04 22.69
C GLY A 284 -6.43 5.87 24.01
N CYS A 285 -5.18 5.41 23.96
CA CYS A 285 -4.39 5.07 25.15
C CYS A 285 -4.18 6.25 26.11
N PHE A 286 -4.24 7.47 25.58
CA PHE A 286 -4.14 8.71 26.36
C PHE A 286 -5.47 9.47 26.46
N ALA A 287 -6.59 8.82 26.12
CA ALA A 287 -7.95 9.36 26.15
C ALA A 287 -8.18 10.59 25.24
N VAL A 288 -7.37 10.74 24.18
CA VAL A 288 -7.46 11.89 23.26
C VAL A 288 -8.70 11.77 22.38
N SER A 289 -9.01 10.59 21.85
CA SER A 289 -10.17 10.38 20.99
C SER A 289 -11.47 10.04 21.74
N LYS A 290 -11.46 10.16 23.08
CA LYS A 290 -12.66 9.91 23.90
C LYS A 290 -13.82 10.83 23.48
N GLY A 291 -14.97 10.23 23.15
CA GLY A 291 -16.17 10.91 22.68
C GLY A 291 -16.28 11.04 21.15
N MET A 292 -15.20 10.76 20.42
CA MET A 292 -15.18 10.91 18.96
C MET A 292 -15.99 9.82 18.26
N LEU A 293 -16.05 8.61 18.83
CA LEU A 293 -16.82 7.51 18.25
C LEU A 293 -18.32 7.83 18.25
N GLU A 294 -18.82 8.41 19.36
CA GLU A 294 -20.21 8.85 19.47
C GLU A 294 -20.53 10.00 18.50
N GLU A 295 -19.56 10.87 18.24
CA GLU A 295 -19.74 12.02 17.35
C GLU A 295 -19.68 11.65 15.86
N PHE A 296 -18.64 10.90 15.44
CA PHE A 296 -18.33 10.67 14.02
C PHE A 296 -18.71 9.27 13.53
N GLY A 297 -19.02 8.33 14.44
CA GLY A 297 -19.44 6.98 14.10
C GLY A 297 -18.29 6.04 13.71
N THR A 298 -18.64 4.76 13.56
CA THR A 298 -17.69 3.64 13.36
C THR A 298 -17.00 3.62 12.01
N THR A 299 -17.45 4.42 11.04
CA THR A 299 -16.80 4.53 9.73
C THR A 299 -15.71 5.60 9.71
N ARG A 300 -15.71 6.52 10.68
CA ARG A 300 -14.75 7.63 10.78
C ARG A 300 -13.83 7.49 11.99
N ILE A 301 -14.19 6.68 12.98
CA ILE A 301 -13.33 6.24 14.08
C ILE A 301 -13.22 4.71 14.06
N ILE A 302 -12.06 4.21 13.65
CA ILE A 302 -11.84 2.80 13.32
C ILE A 302 -10.83 2.18 14.30
N ASP A 303 -11.31 1.31 15.18
CA ASP A 303 -10.44 0.47 16.01
C ASP A 303 -9.67 -0.53 15.13
N THR A 304 -8.35 -0.63 15.30
CA THR A 304 -7.47 -1.56 14.59
C THR A 304 -7.02 -2.71 15.51
N PRO A 305 -6.66 -3.88 14.96
CA PRO A 305 -5.88 -4.88 15.69
C PRO A 305 -4.45 -4.38 15.98
N LEU A 306 -3.73 -5.12 16.83
CA LEU A 306 -2.29 -4.94 17.07
C LEU A 306 -1.50 -5.39 15.82
N ALA A 307 -1.38 -4.49 14.85
CA ALA A 307 -0.89 -4.75 13.50
C ALA A 307 -0.38 -3.45 12.86
N GLU A 308 0.65 -2.85 13.47
CA GLU A 308 1.11 -1.48 13.18
C GLU A 308 1.50 -1.29 11.72
N SER A 309 2.14 -2.28 11.08
CA SER A 309 2.46 -2.21 9.65
C SER A 309 1.20 -2.21 8.80
N GLY A 310 0.27 -3.12 9.08
CA GLY A 310 -0.97 -3.32 8.35
C GLY A 310 -1.88 -2.10 8.38
N PHE A 311 -2.19 -1.56 9.56
CA PHE A 311 -3.09 -0.40 9.63
C PHE A 311 -2.40 0.91 9.20
N THR A 312 -1.08 1.06 9.43
CA THR A 312 -0.36 2.24 8.94
C THR A 312 -0.34 2.26 7.41
N GLY A 313 -0.01 1.13 6.77
CA GLY A 313 -0.07 1.01 5.32
C GLY A 313 -1.50 1.14 4.77
N ALA A 314 -2.51 0.65 5.47
CA ALA A 314 -3.91 0.88 5.08
C ALA A 314 -4.29 2.38 5.14
N GLY A 315 -3.84 3.12 6.16
CA GLY A 315 -4.00 4.57 6.20
C GLY A 315 -3.36 5.22 4.98
N MET A 316 -2.13 4.86 4.67
CA MET A 316 -1.41 5.43 3.54
C MET A 316 -2.03 5.11 2.18
N GLY A 317 -2.45 3.86 1.96
CA GLY A 317 -3.17 3.49 0.73
C GLY A 317 -4.49 4.25 0.59
N ALA A 318 -5.19 4.51 1.69
CA ALA A 318 -6.39 5.33 1.67
C ALA A 318 -6.07 6.78 1.30
N ALA A 319 -4.93 7.31 1.79
CA ALA A 319 -4.43 8.63 1.44
C ALA A 319 -4.07 8.75 -0.05
N MET A 320 -3.39 7.73 -0.61
CA MET A 320 -3.09 7.65 -2.05
C MET A 320 -4.35 7.66 -2.91
N ASN A 321 -5.46 7.15 -2.38
CA ASN A 321 -6.76 7.15 -3.05
C ASN A 321 -7.67 8.31 -2.58
N GLY A 322 -7.10 9.37 -2.01
CA GLY A 322 -7.77 10.66 -1.79
C GLY A 322 -8.48 10.84 -0.46
N MET A 323 -8.29 9.94 0.51
CA MET A 323 -8.71 10.15 1.90
C MET A 323 -7.65 10.95 2.69
N LEU A 324 -7.98 11.37 3.92
CA LEU A 324 -7.08 12.12 4.80
C LEU A 324 -6.96 11.42 6.17
N PRO A 325 -6.31 10.27 6.25
CA PRO A 325 -6.27 9.48 7.48
C PRO A 325 -5.39 10.14 8.55
N ILE A 326 -5.88 10.07 9.78
CA ILE A 326 -5.09 10.18 10.99
C ILE A 326 -4.87 8.74 11.49
N VAL A 327 -3.62 8.29 11.47
CA VAL A 327 -3.20 6.99 12.00
C VAL A 327 -2.61 7.23 13.40
N GLU A 328 -3.24 6.69 14.42
CA GLU A 328 -2.71 6.72 15.79
C GLU A 328 -1.96 5.42 16.10
N VAL A 329 -0.65 5.55 16.27
CA VAL A 329 0.21 4.50 16.83
C VAL A 329 0.42 4.83 18.30
N MET A 330 0.17 3.87 19.19
CA MET A 330 0.13 4.12 20.64
C MET A 330 1.34 4.90 21.19
N THR A 331 2.55 4.49 20.80
CA THR A 331 3.81 5.14 21.17
C THR A 331 4.81 5.04 20.02
N VAL A 332 5.74 6.00 19.96
CA VAL A 332 6.84 6.04 18.99
C VAL A 332 7.72 4.78 19.01
N ASN A 333 7.72 4.04 20.12
CA ASN A 333 8.40 2.75 20.19
C ASN A 333 7.82 1.72 19.20
N PHE A 334 6.49 1.74 19.00
CA PHE A 334 5.79 0.75 18.17
C PHE A 334 5.72 1.19 16.70
N SER A 335 5.99 2.46 16.39
CA SER A 335 6.11 2.91 15.00
C SER A 335 7.28 2.26 14.26
N LEU A 336 8.21 1.61 14.99
CA LEU A 336 9.27 0.79 14.40
C LEU A 336 8.73 -0.49 13.73
N LEU A 337 7.60 -1.04 14.19
CA LEU A 337 6.91 -2.14 13.50
C LEU A 337 6.32 -1.69 12.16
N ALA A 338 5.90 -0.42 12.09
CA ALA A 338 5.41 0.21 10.86
C ALA A 338 6.51 0.93 10.05
N ALA A 339 7.79 0.72 10.37
CA ALA A 339 8.88 1.49 9.76
C ALA A 339 8.93 1.30 8.24
N ASP A 340 8.65 0.11 7.71
CA ASP A 340 8.59 -0.09 6.26
C ASP A 340 7.57 0.85 5.59
N GLN A 341 6.37 0.91 6.15
CA GLN A 341 5.31 1.78 5.65
C GLN A 341 5.71 3.26 5.74
N ILE A 342 6.27 3.70 6.86
CA ILE A 342 6.65 5.11 7.04
C ILE A 342 7.81 5.49 6.10
N LEU A 343 8.86 4.68 6.07
CA LEU A 343 10.13 5.02 5.43
C LEU A 343 10.18 4.70 3.95
N ASN A 344 9.68 3.54 3.55
CA ASN A 344 9.80 3.06 2.17
C ASN A 344 8.58 3.39 1.33
N ASN A 345 7.46 3.75 1.96
CA ASN A 345 6.22 4.10 1.26
C ASN A 345 5.83 5.58 1.48
N ALA A 346 5.58 6.05 2.71
CA ALA A 346 4.98 7.38 2.93
C ALA A 346 5.94 8.48 2.49
N ALA A 347 7.20 8.32 2.85
CA ALA A 347 8.30 9.22 2.51
C ALA A 347 8.60 9.29 1.00
N THR A 348 8.42 8.18 0.27
CA THR A 348 9.02 8.02 -1.07
C THR A 348 8.00 8.07 -2.20
N ILE A 349 6.74 7.66 -1.99
CA ILE A 349 5.76 7.45 -3.07
C ILE A 349 5.54 8.71 -3.91
N LEU A 350 5.55 9.91 -3.31
CA LEU A 350 5.42 11.15 -4.07
C LEU A 350 6.56 11.34 -5.06
N HIS A 351 7.80 11.11 -4.61
CA HIS A 351 8.97 11.18 -5.47
C HIS A 351 8.99 10.03 -6.49
N MET A 352 8.81 8.79 -6.02
CA MET A 352 8.89 7.55 -6.77
C MET A 352 7.83 7.47 -7.88
N SER A 353 6.66 8.08 -7.67
CA SER A 353 5.58 8.15 -8.67
C SER A 353 5.73 9.31 -9.67
N GLY A 354 6.75 10.16 -9.51
CA GLY A 354 6.92 11.37 -10.32
C GLY A 354 5.83 12.43 -10.04
N GLY A 355 5.34 12.50 -8.81
CA GLY A 355 4.31 13.44 -8.38
C GLY A 355 2.86 12.99 -8.64
N GLN A 356 2.65 11.77 -9.13
CA GLN A 356 1.32 11.28 -9.50
C GLN A 356 0.47 10.89 -8.30
N PHE A 357 1.10 10.32 -7.26
CA PHE A 357 0.44 9.91 -6.02
C PHE A 357 1.07 10.60 -4.84
N ASN A 358 0.25 11.21 -3.98
CA ASN A 358 0.68 11.81 -2.73
C ASN A 358 0.13 10.99 -1.55
N VAL A 359 0.79 11.08 -0.39
CA VAL A 359 0.39 10.35 0.82
C VAL A 359 0.16 11.35 1.97
N PRO A 360 -0.93 12.14 1.95
CA PRO A 360 -1.26 13.10 3.01
C PRO A 360 -1.83 12.38 4.26
N VAL A 361 -1.00 11.54 4.89
CA VAL A 361 -1.33 10.84 6.14
C VAL A 361 -0.75 11.59 7.32
N VAL A 362 -1.52 11.71 8.41
CA VAL A 362 -1.00 12.16 9.70
C VAL A 362 -0.77 10.92 10.56
N ILE A 363 0.49 10.66 10.92
CA ILE A 363 0.82 9.60 11.88
C ILE A 363 1.07 10.26 13.24
N ARG A 364 0.18 9.98 14.18
CA ARG A 364 0.21 10.50 15.54
C ARG A 364 0.72 9.42 16.49
N MET A 365 1.63 9.80 17.37
CA MET A 365 2.16 8.92 18.40
C MET A 365 2.58 9.70 19.64
N ALA A 366 2.55 9.05 20.81
CA ALA A 366 3.22 9.58 21.99
C ALA A 366 4.74 9.38 21.87
N THR A 367 5.53 10.37 22.27
CA THR A 367 7.00 10.29 22.25
C THR A 367 7.62 10.81 23.55
N GLY A 368 8.85 10.39 23.81
CA GLY A 368 9.68 10.82 24.93
C GLY A 368 9.45 10.04 26.22
N GLY A 369 10.37 10.24 27.17
CA GLY A 369 10.40 9.49 28.43
C GLY A 369 9.23 9.75 29.37
N GLY A 370 8.43 10.80 29.12
CA GLY A 370 7.18 11.12 29.81
C GLY A 370 7.07 10.62 31.26
N LYS A 371 6.13 9.70 31.50
CA LYS A 371 5.82 9.11 32.82
C LYS A 371 6.79 8.01 33.28
N GLN A 372 7.99 7.91 32.71
CA GLN A 372 9.02 6.93 33.06
C GLN A 372 8.52 5.47 32.93
N LEU A 373 7.86 5.15 31.82
CA LEU A 373 7.22 3.85 31.56
C LEU A 373 8.20 2.74 31.10
N ALA A 374 9.48 2.88 31.45
CA ALA A 374 10.59 2.01 31.09
C ALA A 374 10.93 1.95 29.59
N ALA A 375 11.89 1.08 29.23
CA ALA A 375 12.63 1.12 27.97
C ALA A 375 11.77 1.05 26.69
N GLN A 376 10.69 0.29 26.70
CA GLN A 376 9.83 0.09 25.51
C GLN A 376 8.69 1.10 25.38
N HIS A 377 8.65 2.15 26.22
CA HIS A 377 7.63 3.21 26.19
C HIS A 377 8.21 4.62 26.40
N SER A 378 9.52 4.78 26.17
CA SER A 378 10.25 6.00 26.56
C SER A 378 11.24 6.48 25.49
N HIS A 379 11.19 5.96 24.27
CA HIS A 379 12.07 6.44 23.20
C HIS A 379 11.66 7.84 22.74
N SER A 380 12.64 8.57 22.21
CA SER A 380 12.47 9.84 21.50
C SER A 380 13.04 9.65 20.09
N LEU A 381 12.20 9.27 19.12
CA LEU A 381 12.64 9.02 17.73
C LEU A 381 12.30 10.17 16.79
N GLU A 382 11.71 11.27 17.27
CA GLU A 382 11.40 12.46 16.49
C GLU A 382 12.61 12.99 15.72
N GLY A 383 13.79 13.01 16.33
CA GLY A 383 15.03 13.43 15.69
C GLY A 383 15.47 12.46 14.60
N TRP A 384 15.28 11.15 14.80
CA TRP A 384 15.60 10.14 13.80
C TRP A 384 14.64 10.23 12.60
N TYR A 385 13.33 10.32 12.84
CA TYR A 385 12.34 10.56 11.80
C TYR A 385 12.58 11.86 11.03
N ALA A 386 13.05 12.92 11.69
CA ALA A 386 13.36 14.18 11.01
C ALA A 386 14.51 14.09 9.98
N HIS A 387 15.31 13.02 10.01
CA HIS A 387 16.36 12.76 9.03
C HIS A 387 15.90 11.93 7.83
N ILE A 388 14.65 11.46 7.82
CA ILE A 388 14.08 10.72 6.70
C ILE A 388 13.47 11.73 5.72
N PRO A 389 14.01 11.82 4.48
CA PRO A 389 13.48 12.74 3.49
C PRO A 389 12.03 12.39 3.11
N GLY A 390 11.25 13.39 2.71
CA GLY A 390 9.86 13.21 2.27
C GLY A 390 8.80 13.19 3.39
N ILE A 391 9.19 13.15 4.66
CA ILE A 391 8.26 13.29 5.79
C ILE A 391 8.49 14.60 6.56
N LYS A 392 7.42 15.09 7.18
CA LYS A 392 7.47 16.23 8.10
C LYS A 392 7.28 15.71 9.52
N VAL A 393 8.14 16.14 10.44
CA VAL A 393 8.06 15.77 11.85
C VAL A 393 7.73 17.00 12.67
N LEU A 394 6.71 16.88 13.50
CA LEU A 394 6.24 17.94 14.40
C LEU A 394 6.24 17.40 15.83
N THR A 395 6.79 18.18 16.77
CA THR A 395 6.74 17.90 18.21
C THR A 395 6.19 19.13 18.93
N PRO A 396 4.87 19.20 19.16
CA PRO A 396 4.25 20.40 19.73
C PRO A 396 4.66 20.53 21.19
N ALA A 397 5.02 21.74 21.61
CA ALA A 397 5.48 22.00 22.97
C ALA A 397 4.41 22.68 23.83
N THR A 398 3.45 23.36 23.19
CA THR A 398 2.39 24.14 23.84
C THR A 398 0.99 23.66 23.46
N VAL A 399 -0.01 24.13 24.20
CA VAL A 399 -1.43 23.88 23.92
C VAL A 399 -1.82 24.51 22.58
N GLU A 400 -1.26 25.68 22.28
CA GLU A 400 -1.44 26.42 21.03
C GLU A 400 -0.85 25.66 19.85
N ASP A 401 0.38 25.13 19.98
CA ASP A 401 0.99 24.29 18.93
C ASP A 401 0.11 23.07 18.65
N ALA A 402 -0.34 22.38 19.71
CA ALA A 402 -1.18 21.20 19.61
C ALA A 402 -2.55 21.50 18.96
N ARG A 403 -3.09 22.71 19.14
CA ARG A 403 -4.35 23.13 18.53
C ARG A 403 -4.22 23.43 17.05
N GLY A 404 -3.09 24.01 16.62
CA GLY A 404 -2.86 24.45 15.24
C GLY A 404 -2.14 23.44 14.34
N MET A 405 -1.43 22.46 14.91
CA MET A 405 -0.54 21.57 14.13
C MET A 405 -1.27 20.79 13.02
N LEU A 406 -2.51 20.35 13.26
CA LEU A 406 -3.24 19.49 12.31
C LEU A 406 -3.78 20.27 11.10
N GLU A 407 -4.13 21.55 11.27
CA GLU A 407 -4.58 22.39 10.15
C GLU A 407 -3.43 22.70 9.17
N SER A 408 -2.19 22.65 9.65
CA SER A 408 -0.98 22.89 8.85
C SER A 408 -0.40 21.65 8.14
N ALA A 409 -0.92 20.46 8.47
CA ALA A 409 -0.34 19.16 8.12
C ALA A 409 -0.59 18.74 6.67
#